data_AF-A0A4R1H832-F1
#
_entry.id   AF-A0A4R1H832-F1
#
_cell.length_a   1.000
_cell.length_b   1.000
_cell.length_c   1.000
_cell.angle_alpha   90.00
_cell.angle_beta   90.00
_cell.angle_gamma   90.00
#
_symmetry.space_group_name_H-M   'P 1'
#
loop_
_entity.id
_entity.type
_entity.pdbx_description
1 polymer ?
#
loop_
_entity_poly.entity_id
_entity_poly.type
_entity_poly.pdbx_seq_one_letter_code
_entity_poly.pdbx_strand_id
1 'polypeptide(L)'
;MLKILSIEILLSAVLGAILFRLVCALTRSNTLSWAAVVISAGIILFFVPGHVDERLIVEYGGKLPLPYELSPLVVNLLRCLGLVAGAWLASLAVAKRKKMGLEDEPPYDDFP
;
A
#
# COMPACT_ATOMS: atom_id res chain seq x y z
N MET A 1 15.37 8.30 -12.23
CA MET A 1 14.90 7.04 -11.61
C MET A 1 14.40 7.21 -10.17
N LEU A 2 15.19 7.74 -9.21
CA LEU A 2 14.77 7.83 -7.80
C LEU A 2 13.42 8.53 -7.55
N LYS A 3 13.12 9.63 -8.26
CA LYS A 3 11.84 10.35 -8.12
C LYS A 3 10.63 9.48 -8.52
N ILE A 4 10.71 8.81 -9.67
CA ILE A 4 9.63 7.94 -10.17
C ILE A 4 9.43 6.75 -9.23
N LEU A 5 10.53 6.13 -8.80
CA LEU A 5 10.51 5.03 -7.83
C LEU A 5 9.86 5.47 -6.51
N SER A 6 10.17 6.67 -6.00
CA SER A 6 9.56 7.18 -4.77
C SER A 6 8.04 7.41 -4.91
N ILE A 7 7.58 7.85 -6.08
CA ILE A 7 6.14 8.02 -6.36
C ILE A 7 5.44 6.66 -6.39
N GLU A 8 6.03 5.66 -7.05
CA GLU A 8 5.46 4.30 -7.08
C GLU A 8 5.38 3.65 -5.71
N ILE A 9 6.43 3.79 -4.88
CA ILE A 9 6.42 3.29 -3.50
C ILE A 9 5.33 3.99 -2.70
N LEU A 10 5.21 5.31 -2.83
CA LEU A 10 4.20 6.09 -2.13
C LEU A 10 2.79 5.67 -2.55
N LEU A 11 2.56 5.48 -3.85
CA LEU A 11 1.30 5.00 -4.39
C LEU A 11 0.97 3.60 -3.85
N SER A 12 1.96 2.70 -3.82
CA SER A 12 1.81 1.37 -3.26
C SER A 12 1.46 1.40 -1.77
N ALA A 13 2.09 2.30 -1.00
CA ALA A 13 1.76 2.51 0.41
C ALA A 13 0.34 3.01 0.61
N VAL A 14 -0.11 3.98 -0.19
CA VAL A 14 -1.50 4.48 -0.15
C VAL A 14 -2.48 3.36 -0.49
N LEU A 15 -2.20 2.56 -1.52
CA LEU A 15 -3.03 1.41 -1.88
C LEU A 15 -3.11 0.38 -0.75
N GLY A 16 -1.98 0.03 -0.13
CA GLY A 16 -1.95 -0.89 1.01
C GLY A 16 -2.78 -0.38 2.20
N ALA A 17 -2.70 0.92 2.51
CA ALA A 17 -3.48 1.54 3.57
C ALA A 17 -5.00 1.53 3.29
N ILE A 18 -5.39 1.84 2.04
CA ILE A 18 -6.79 1.82 1.61
C ILE A 18 -7.35 0.39 1.66
N LEU A 19 -6.62 -0.57 1.09
CA LEU A 19 -7.05 -1.96 1.01
C LEU A 19 -7.23 -2.57 2.39
N PHE A 20 -6.28 -2.32 3.30
CA PHE A 20 -6.39 -2.73 4.69
C PHE A 20 -7.63 -2.13 5.37
N ARG A 21 -7.85 -0.83 5.25
CA ARG A 21 -9.02 -0.17 5.86
C ARG A 21 -10.34 -0.66 5.29
N LEU A 22 -10.42 -0.86 3.98
CA LEU A 22 -11.63 -1.32 3.30
C LEU A 22 -12.04 -2.71 3.81
N VAL A 23 -11.08 -3.65 3.84
CA VAL A 23 -11.33 -5.01 4.34
C VAL A 23 -11.63 -5.01 5.82
N CYS A 24 -10.94 -4.17 6.61
CA CYS A 24 -11.19 -4.05 8.04
C CYS A 24 -12.58 -3.48 8.33
N ALA A 25 -13.05 -2.51 7.55
CA ALA A 25 -14.40 -1.95 7.68
C ALA A 25 -15.48 -2.98 7.34
N LEU A 26 -15.27 -3.80 6.32
CA LEU A 26 -16.23 -4.83 5.88
C LEU A 26 -16.29 -6.04 6.80
N THR A 27 -15.12 -6.54 7.23
CA THR A 27 -15.03 -7.81 7.97
C THR A 27 -14.91 -7.64 9.48
N ARG A 28 -14.60 -6.41 9.95
CA ARG A 28 -14.22 -6.11 11.34
C ARG A 28 -13.08 -7.00 11.88
N SER A 29 -12.35 -7.67 10.99
CA SER A 29 -11.32 -8.64 11.32
C SER A 29 -9.94 -8.19 10.87
N ASN A 30 -9.02 -8.10 11.82
CA ASN A 30 -7.64 -7.71 11.55
C ASN A 30 -6.91 -8.78 10.72
N THR A 31 -7.18 -10.07 10.96
CA THR A 31 -6.52 -11.17 10.26
C THR A 31 -6.90 -11.23 8.79
N LEU A 32 -8.18 -11.03 8.46
CA LEU A 32 -8.65 -10.99 7.06
C LEU A 32 -8.09 -9.77 6.31
N SER A 33 -7.96 -8.64 7.00
CA SER A 33 -7.37 -7.42 6.44
C SER A 33 -5.89 -7.61 6.07
N TRP A 34 -5.12 -8.25 6.95
CA TRP A 34 -3.73 -8.60 6.66
C TRP A 34 -3.60 -9.67 5.57
N ALA A 35 -4.49 -10.67 5.55
CA ALA A 35 -4.50 -11.69 4.49
C ALA A 35 -4.71 -11.06 3.11
N ALA A 36 -5.65 -10.12 2.98
CA ALA A 36 -5.88 -9.40 1.73
C ALA A 36 -4.64 -8.61 1.27
N VAL A 37 -3.98 -7.92 2.19
CA VAL A 37 -2.73 -7.17 1.92
C VAL A 37 -1.61 -8.10 1.43
N VAL A 38 -1.42 -9.26 2.08
CA VAL A 38 -0.39 -10.23 1.70
C VAL A 38 -0.69 -10.85 0.33
N ILE A 39 -1.96 -11.17 0.05
CA ILE A 39 -2.39 -11.67 -1.25
C ILE A 39 -2.12 -10.62 -2.33
N SER A 40 -2.46 -9.35 -2.10
CA SER A 40 -2.17 -8.26 -3.03
C SER A 40 -0.66 -8.07 -3.27
N ALA A 41 0.16 -8.16 -2.22
CA ALA A 41 1.62 -8.11 -2.35
C ALA A 41 2.15 -9.28 -3.19
N GLY A 42 1.63 -10.50 -2.99
CA GLY A 42 1.94 -11.66 -3.83
C GLY A 42 1.57 -11.43 -5.30
N ILE A 43 0.36 -10.92 -5.57
CA ILE A 43 -0.08 -10.61 -6.94
C ILE A 43 0.88 -9.61 -7.60
N ILE A 44 1.27 -8.55 -6.89
CA ILE A 44 2.20 -7.55 -7.42
C ILE A 44 3.57 -8.17 -7.69
N LEU A 45 4.07 -9.03 -6.80
CA LEU A 45 5.37 -9.67 -6.96
C LEU A 45 5.43 -10.59 -8.18
N PHE A 46 4.37 -11.36 -8.44
CA PHE A 46 4.33 -12.39 -9.49
C PHE A 46 3.78 -11.90 -10.84
N PHE A 47 2.83 -10.96 -10.85
CA PHE A 47 2.10 -10.56 -12.06
C PHE A 47 2.43 -9.17 -12.56
N VAL A 48 2.98 -8.28 -11.73
CA VAL A 48 3.33 -6.93 -12.18
C VAL A 48 4.76 -6.94 -12.71
N PRO A 49 5.00 -6.59 -13.98
CA PRO A 49 6.36 -6.48 -14.49
C PRO A 49 7.12 -5.41 -13.70
N GLY A 50 8.27 -5.79 -13.16
CA GLY A 50 9.13 -4.91 -12.34
C GLY A 50 9.88 -3.84 -13.14
N HIS A 51 9.56 -3.67 -14.42
CA HIS A 51 10.15 -2.64 -15.26
C HIS A 51 9.40 -1.32 -15.02
N VAL A 52 10.17 -0.25 -14.82
CA VAL A 52 9.65 1.11 -14.83
C VAL A 52 9.62 1.54 -16.30
N ASP A 53 8.46 2.04 -16.77
CA ASP A 53 8.28 2.42 -18.17
C ASP A 53 9.32 3.47 -18.59
N GLU A 54 10.16 3.12 -19.57
CA GLU A 54 11.23 3.98 -20.09
C GLU A 54 10.69 5.30 -20.65
N ARG A 55 9.44 5.31 -21.16
CA ARG A 55 8.82 6.55 -21.67
C ARG A 55 8.63 7.58 -20.56
N LEU A 56 8.19 7.16 -19.37
CA LEU A 56 8.06 8.02 -18.20
C LEU A 56 9.42 8.55 -17.71
N ILE A 57 10.48 7.76 -17.88
CA ILE A 57 11.84 8.15 -17.53
C ILE A 57 12.35 9.22 -18.50
N VAL A 58 12.09 9.09 -19.80
CA VAL A 58 12.52 10.06 -20.81
C VAL A 58 11.72 11.37 -20.71
N GLU A 59 10.42 11.29 -20.43
CA GLU A 59 9.52 12.45 -20.42
C GLU A 59 9.61 13.27 -19.11
N TYR A 60 9.81 12.61 -17.97
CA TYR A 60 9.83 13.27 -16.65
C TYR A 60 11.16 13.14 -15.88
N GLY A 61 12.08 12.28 -16.34
CA GLY A 61 13.38 12.04 -15.73
C GLY A 61 14.50 12.67 -16.53
N GLY A 62 14.73 13.97 -16.34
CA GLY A 62 15.85 14.69 -16.98
C GLY A 62 17.17 13.88 -16.96
N LYS A 63 17.89 13.95 -18.10
CA LYS A 63 19.14 13.25 -18.46
C LYS A 63 19.81 12.49 -17.30
N LEU A 64 19.76 11.16 -17.38
CA LEU A 64 20.29 10.22 -16.38
C LEU A 64 21.81 10.37 -16.18
N PRO A 65 22.29 10.63 -14.94
CA PRO A 65 23.62 10.19 -14.55
C PRO A 65 23.57 8.67 -14.33
N LEU A 66 24.57 7.97 -14.89
CA LEU A 66 24.87 6.51 -14.88
C LEU A 66 23.76 5.51 -14.45
N PRO A 67 23.51 4.45 -15.24
CA PRO A 67 22.47 3.48 -14.96
C PRO A 67 22.81 2.68 -13.69
N TYR A 68 22.18 3.02 -12.57
CA TYR A 68 21.96 2.04 -11.52
C TYR A 68 20.84 1.13 -12.02
N GLU A 69 21.21 0.03 -12.66
CA GLU A 69 20.29 -1.02 -13.09
C GLU A 69 19.72 -1.73 -11.85
N LEU A 70 18.69 -1.11 -11.24
CA LEU A 70 17.87 -1.80 -10.26
C LEU A 70 17.15 -2.94 -10.98
N SER A 71 17.42 -4.17 -10.55
CA SER A 71 16.75 -5.33 -11.14
C SER A 71 15.23 -5.22 -10.93
N PRO A 72 14.41 -5.70 -11.88
CA PRO A 72 12.95 -5.63 -11.78
C PRO A 72 12.41 -6.30 -10.51
N LEU A 73 13.14 -7.28 -9.99
CA LEU A 73 12.83 -7.96 -8.73
C LEU A 73 12.98 -7.02 -7.52
N VAL A 74 14.02 -6.18 -7.49
CA VAL A 74 14.23 -5.19 -6.43
C VAL A 74 13.14 -4.11 -6.47
N VAL A 75 12.72 -3.67 -7.66
CA VAL A 75 11.63 -2.70 -7.81
C VAL A 75 10.32 -3.27 -7.25
N ASN A 76 9.97 -4.51 -7.59
CA ASN A 76 8.77 -5.17 -7.07
C ASN A 76 8.84 -5.41 -5.55
N LEU A 77 10.01 -5.77 -5.02
CA LEU A 77 10.23 -5.86 -3.57
C LEU A 77 9.98 -4.51 -2.88
N LEU A 78 10.48 -3.42 -3.44
CA LEU A 78 10.24 -2.07 -2.91
C LEU A 78 8.76 -1.68 -2.94
N ARG A 79 8.05 -2.01 -4.02
CA ARG A 79 6.60 -1.79 -4.12
C ARG A 79 5.85 -2.59 -3.05
N CYS A 80 6.22 -3.86 -2.85
CA CYS A 80 5.63 -4.71 -1.80
C CYS A 80 5.91 -4.16 -0.39
N LEU A 81 7.14 -3.71 -0.13
CA LEU A 81 7.50 -3.06 1.13
C LEU A 81 6.68 -1.79 1.36
N GLY A 82 6.49 -0.97 0.33
CA GLY A 82 5.60 0.20 0.39
C GLY A 82 4.19 -0.19 0.79
N LEU A 83 3.62 -1.21 0.15
CA LEU A 83 2.28 -1.71 0.41
C LEU A 83 2.11 -2.18 1.86
N VAL A 84 3.06 -2.99 2.34
CA VAL A 84 3.08 -3.50 3.72
C VAL A 84 3.24 -2.36 4.73
N ALA A 85 4.13 -1.39 4.47
CA ALA A 85 4.32 -0.23 5.33
C ALA A 85 3.04 0.62 5.42
N GLY A 86 2.35 0.82 4.30
CA GLY A 86 1.07 1.51 4.25
C GLY A 86 -0.03 0.79 5.04
N ALA A 87 -0.16 -0.52 4.84
CA ALA A 87 -1.09 -1.36 5.61
C ALA A 87 -0.78 -1.36 7.11
N TRP A 88 0.51 -1.38 7.48
CA TRP A 88 0.94 -1.31 8.87
C TRP A 88 0.55 0.01 9.54
N LEU A 89 0.77 1.14 8.88
CA LEU A 89 0.32 2.45 9.36
C LEU A 89 -1.20 2.51 9.52
N ALA A 90 -1.94 1.94 8.58
CA ALA A 90 -3.39 1.84 8.67
C ALA A 90 -3.83 0.96 9.86
N SER A 91 -3.18 -0.18 10.09
CA SER A 91 -3.42 -1.06 11.24
C SER A 91 -3.18 -0.34 12.57
N LEU A 92 -2.11 0.47 12.67
CA LEU A 92 -1.85 1.28 13.86
C LEU A 92 -2.94 2.33 14.08
N ALA A 93 -3.39 2.99 13.01
CA ALA A 93 -4.46 3.98 13.09
C ALA A 93 -5.80 3.37 13.55
N VAL A 94 -6.14 2.18 13.04
CA VAL A 94 -7.34 1.42 13.46
C VAL A 94 -7.21 0.97 14.91
N ALA A 95 -6.09 0.34 15.29
CA ALA A 95 -5.85 -0.08 16.67
C ALA A 95 -5.91 1.10 17.66
N LYS A 96 -5.37 2.26 17.27
CA LYS A 96 -5.45 3.49 18.06
C LYS A 96 -6.89 3.97 18.19
N ARG A 97 -7.70 3.95 17.11
CA ARG A 97 -9.13 4.32 17.15
C ARG A 97 -9.93 3.40 18.06
N LYS A 98 -9.73 2.09 17.95
CA LYS A 98 -10.37 1.09 18.80
C LYS A 98 -10.02 1.29 20.28
N LYS A 99 -8.74 1.56 20.59
CA LYS A 99 -8.30 1.87 21.96
C LYS A 99 -8.93 3.16 22.52
N MET A 100 -9.25 4.12 21.66
CA MET A 100 -9.90 5.38 22.04
C MET A 100 -11.44 5.28 22.11
N GLY A 101 -12.04 4.09 21.92
CA GLY A 101 -13.50 3.92 21.97
C GLY A 101 -14.25 4.61 20.82
N LEU A 102 -13.55 5.06 19.78
CA LEU A 102 -14.15 5.76 18.64
C LEU A 102 -14.85 4.82 17.63
N GLU A 103 -14.85 3.52 17.91
CA GLU A 103 -15.58 2.49 17.15
C GLU A 103 -16.86 2.03 17.88
N ASP A 104 -17.16 2.61 19.06
CA ASP A 104 -18.43 2.36 19.74
C ASP A 104 -19.56 2.82 18.80
N GLU A 105 -20.51 1.93 18.60
CA GLU A 105 -21.70 2.05 17.76
C GLU A 105 -22.29 3.46 17.80
N PRO A 106 -22.77 4.02 16.67
CA PRO A 106 -23.57 5.23 16.76
C PRO A 106 -24.76 4.91 17.68
N PRO A 107 -25.04 5.73 18.71
CA PRO A 107 -26.08 5.48 19.68
C PRO A 107 -27.43 5.77 19.02
N TYR A 108 -27.89 4.88 18.17
CA TYR A 108 -29.22 4.94 17.57
C TYR A 108 -29.93 3.60 17.75
N ASP A 109 -30.09 3.20 19.01
CA ASP A 109 -31.24 2.36 19.42
C ASP A 109 -32.48 3.22 19.75
N ASP A 110 -32.40 4.54 19.54
CA ASP A 110 -33.49 5.49 19.79
C ASP A 110 -34.12 5.97 18.47
N PHE A 111 -34.72 5.06 17.70
CA PHE A 111 -35.77 5.44 16.76
C PHE A 111 -37.06 4.70 17.16
N PRO A 112 -38.11 5.43 17.60
CA PRO A 112 -39.38 4.86 18.03
C PRO A 112 -40.17 4.23 16.88
#